data_AF-A0A5C7SX16-F1
#
_entry.id   AF-A0A5C7SX16-F1
#
_cell.length_a   1.000
_cell.length_b   1.000
_cell.length_c   1.000
_cell.angle_alpha   90.00
_cell.angle_beta   90.00
_cell.angle_gamma   90.00
#
_symmetry.space_group_name_H-M   'P 1'
#
loop_
_entity.id
_entity.type
_entity.pdbx_description
1 polymer ?
#
loop_
_entity_poly.entity_id
_entity_poly.type
_entity_poly.pdbx_seq_one_letter_code
_entity_poly.pdbx_strand_id
1 'polypeptide(L)'
;MSTGTEAHAPTAGEYIVHHLTHLNSTGHAQTAIIDWSVWNLDTLFFSIGLGIVTLLLLMKAASKATSGVPGRFQAAVEILVEMVADQAKGIVHSAESRKFVAPVALTVFFWIFLMNSMDFLPVDLLPKIWALISGDEHAY
;
A
#
# COMPACT_ATOMS: atom_id res chain seq x y z
N MET A 1 -12.40 29.67 38.59
CA MET A 1 -12.68 29.93 37.15
C MET A 1 -12.40 28.63 36.42
N SER A 2 -13.44 27.93 35.98
CA SER A 2 -13.32 26.66 35.26
C SER A 2 -12.98 26.97 33.81
N THR A 3 -11.75 26.72 33.39
CA THR A 3 -11.35 26.75 31.98
C THR A 3 -11.96 25.55 31.29
N GLY A 4 -13.12 25.73 30.68
CA GLY A 4 -13.68 24.76 29.74
C GLY A 4 -12.76 24.68 28.53
N THR A 5 -12.15 23.53 28.31
CA THR A 5 -11.51 23.18 27.04
C THR A 5 -12.63 23.06 26.01
N GLU A 6 -12.98 24.18 25.36
CA GLU A 6 -13.81 24.13 24.16
C GLU A 6 -12.99 23.39 23.10
N ALA A 7 -13.40 22.15 22.81
CA ALA A 7 -12.86 21.37 21.70
C ALA A 7 -13.22 22.11 20.40
N HIS A 8 -12.30 22.95 19.95
CA HIS A 8 -12.45 23.67 18.70
C HIS A 8 -12.48 22.63 17.57
N ALA A 9 -13.60 22.52 16.87
CA ALA A 9 -13.67 21.66 15.69
C ALA A 9 -12.60 22.13 14.68
N PRO A 10 -11.81 21.21 14.11
CA PRO A 10 -10.76 21.59 13.19
C PRO A 10 -11.36 22.30 11.98
N THR A 11 -10.75 23.41 11.60
CA THR A 11 -11.10 24.12 10.37
C THR A 11 -10.80 23.24 9.16
N ALA A 12 -11.44 23.49 8.01
CA ALA A 12 -11.17 22.73 6.79
C ALA A 12 -9.69 22.78 6.37
N GLY A 13 -9.00 23.89 6.64
CA GLY A 13 -7.56 24.01 6.39
C GLY A 13 -6.73 23.11 7.30
N GLU A 14 -7.01 23.09 8.60
CA GLU A 14 -6.35 22.21 9.57
C GLU A 14 -6.59 20.73 9.24
N TYR A 15 -7.81 20.38 8.84
CA TYR A 15 -8.16 19.02 8.41
C TYR A 15 -7.32 18.56 7.21
N ILE A 16 -7.13 19.42 6.21
CA ILE A 16 -6.32 19.09 5.03
C ILE A 16 -4.85 18.91 5.43
N VAL A 17 -4.30 19.83 6.22
CA VAL A 17 -2.88 19.78 6.64
C VAL A 17 -2.61 18.54 7.50
N HIS A 18 -3.56 18.19 8.37
CA HIS A 18 -3.49 16.99 9.20
C HIS A 18 -3.39 15.72 8.35
N HIS A 19 -4.23 15.57 7.32
CA HIS A 19 -4.19 14.43 6.39
C HIS A 19 -2.96 14.40 5.46
N LEU A 20 -2.30 15.54 5.26
CA LEU A 20 -1.06 15.62 4.50
C LEU A 20 0.18 15.34 5.36
N THR A 21 0.01 15.27 6.68
CA THR A 21 1.10 15.01 7.62
C THR A 21 1.18 13.50 7.87
N HIS A 22 2.39 12.96 7.75
CA HIS A 22 2.64 11.53 7.95
C HIS A 22 2.84 11.22 9.44
N LEU A 23 2.48 10.01 9.83
CA LEU A 23 2.91 9.45 11.12
C LEU A 23 4.40 9.13 11.04
N ASN A 24 5.22 9.96 11.67
CA ASN A 24 6.67 9.85 11.64
C ASN A 24 7.29 9.58 13.02
N SER A 25 8.58 9.21 13.03
CA SER A 25 9.32 8.87 14.26
C SER A 25 9.51 10.03 15.26
N THR A 26 9.30 11.29 14.87
CA THR A 26 9.56 12.47 15.72
C THR A 26 8.28 13.04 16.35
N GLY A 27 7.11 12.61 15.89
CA GLY A 27 5.80 13.04 16.40
C GLY A 27 5.43 14.49 16.02
N HIS A 28 6.21 15.15 15.16
CA HIS A 28 5.97 16.52 14.72
C HIS A 28 6.02 16.61 13.20
N ALA A 29 5.32 17.59 12.62
CA ALA A 29 5.35 17.82 11.18
C ALA A 29 6.80 18.03 10.68
N GLN A 30 7.15 17.37 9.59
CA GLN A 30 8.49 17.44 9.02
C GLN A 30 8.80 18.86 8.54
N THR A 31 9.87 19.48 9.06
CA THR A 31 10.21 20.90 8.79
C THR A 31 11.11 21.07 7.56
N ALA A 32 11.87 20.05 7.18
CA ALA A 32 12.75 20.05 6.02
C ALA A 32 12.27 19.05 4.97
N ILE A 33 12.43 19.37 3.68
CA ILE A 33 12.01 18.48 2.57
C ILE A 33 12.79 17.16 2.58
N ILE A 34 14.07 17.22 2.98
CA ILE A 34 14.95 16.05 3.08
C ILE A 34 15.53 16.03 4.49
N ASP A 35 15.05 15.11 5.32
CA ASP A 35 15.62 14.78 6.62
C ASP A 35 15.81 13.27 6.72
N TRP A 36 17.06 12.82 6.73
CA TRP A 36 17.43 11.41 6.79
C TRP A 36 17.18 10.77 8.16
N SER A 37 16.88 11.56 9.18
CA SER A 37 16.57 11.10 10.54
C SER A 37 15.08 10.80 10.76
N VAL A 38 14.22 11.30 9.88
CA VAL A 38 12.76 11.15 9.98
C VAL A 38 12.30 9.97 9.15
N TRP A 39 11.58 9.04 9.77
CA TRP A 39 11.04 7.85 9.12
C TRP A 39 9.52 7.94 9.15
N ASN A 40 8.88 7.79 8.00
CA ASN A 40 7.42 7.74 7.88
C ASN A 40 6.95 6.31 8.19
N LEU A 41 6.48 6.12 9.41
CA LEU A 41 6.13 4.81 9.96
C LEU A 41 4.89 4.24 9.28
N ASP A 42 3.91 5.09 8.97
CA ASP A 42 2.73 4.74 8.18
C ASP A 42 3.10 4.15 6.81
N THR A 43 3.93 4.87 6.06
CA THR A 43 4.36 4.53 4.71
C THR A 43 5.18 3.25 4.72
N LEU A 44 6.10 3.13 5.67
CA LEU A 44 6.91 1.93 5.84
C LEU A 44 6.05 0.70 6.17
N PHE A 45 5.10 0.85 7.09
CA PHE A 45 4.21 -0.22 7.52
C PHE A 45 3.33 -0.72 6.36
N PHE A 46 2.64 0.18 5.67
CA PHE A 46 1.77 -0.21 4.55
C PHE A 46 2.56 -0.72 3.34
N SER A 47 3.69 -0.12 3.01
CA SER A 47 4.52 -0.57 1.89
C SER A 47 5.04 -2.01 2.11
N ILE A 48 5.60 -2.29 3.29
CA ILE A 48 6.09 -3.64 3.62
C ILE A 48 4.92 -4.62 3.76
N GLY A 49 3.84 -4.21 4.44
CA GLY A 49 2.66 -5.05 4.62
C GLY A 49 2.04 -5.48 3.29
N LEU A 50 1.86 -4.54 2.36
CA LEU A 50 1.36 -4.84 1.02
C LEU A 50 2.37 -5.63 0.17
N GLY A 51 3.67 -5.44 0.38
CA GLY A 51 4.71 -6.25 -0.24
C GLY A 51 4.59 -7.72 0.18
N ILE A 52 4.39 -7.98 1.48
CA ILE A 52 4.14 -9.33 2.01
C ILE A 52 2.83 -9.90 1.43
N VAL A 53 1.74 -9.12 1.42
CA VAL A 53 0.46 -9.54 0.84
C VAL A 53 0.63 -9.91 -0.65
N THR A 54 1.39 -9.13 -1.40
CA THR A 54 1.72 -9.41 -2.81
C THR A 54 2.36 -10.78 -2.97
N LEU A 55 3.42 -11.05 -2.20
CA LEU A 55 4.12 -12.33 -2.22
C LEU A 55 3.18 -13.49 -1.85
N LEU A 56 2.37 -13.32 -0.79
CA LEU A 56 1.41 -14.33 -0.36
C LEU A 56 0.34 -14.61 -1.42
N LEU A 57 -0.17 -13.58 -2.11
CA LEU A 57 -1.14 -13.75 -3.19
C LEU A 57 -0.53 -14.51 -4.37
N LEU A 58 0.67 -14.14 -4.80
CA LEU A 58 1.38 -14.82 -5.89
C LEU A 58 1.73 -16.28 -5.53
N MET A 59 2.20 -16.53 -4.31
CA MET A 59 2.45 -17.89 -3.81
C MET A 59 1.18 -18.73 -3.74
N LYS A 60 0.07 -18.14 -3.28
CA LYS A 60 -1.22 -18.83 -3.19
C LYS A 60 -1.80 -19.12 -4.58
N ALA A 61 -1.63 -18.21 -5.54
CA ALA A 61 -2.03 -18.42 -6.92
C ALA A 61 -1.21 -19.56 -7.56
N ALA A 62 0.12 -19.54 -7.40
CA ALA A 62 1.00 -20.57 -7.94
C ALA A 62 0.73 -21.96 -7.33
N SER A 63 0.54 -22.06 -6.01
CA SER A 63 0.28 -23.34 -5.31
C SER A 63 -1.08 -23.96 -5.64
N LYS A 64 -2.05 -23.15 -6.09
CA LYS A 64 -3.39 -23.61 -6.46
C LYS A 64 -3.63 -23.67 -7.97
N ALA A 65 -2.61 -23.38 -8.78
CA ALA A 65 -2.71 -23.44 -10.22
C ALA A 65 -2.92 -24.91 -10.66
N THR A 66 -3.93 -25.14 -11.49
CA THR A 66 -4.24 -26.46 -12.04
C THR A 66 -4.13 -26.44 -13.56
N SER A 67 -3.57 -27.49 -14.15
CA SER A 67 -3.42 -27.61 -15.62
C SER A 67 -4.71 -28.04 -16.34
N GLY A 68 -5.79 -28.29 -15.59
CA GLY A 68 -7.10 -28.67 -16.12
C GLY A 68 -7.94 -27.46 -16.53
N VAL A 69 -9.24 -27.49 -16.26
CA VAL A 69 -10.11 -26.33 -16.49
C VAL A 69 -9.94 -25.34 -15.33
N PRO A 70 -9.40 -24.13 -15.57
CA PRO A 70 -9.17 -23.16 -14.51
C PRO A 70 -10.49 -22.64 -13.93
N GLY A 71 -10.55 -22.50 -12.60
CA GLY A 71 -11.64 -21.78 -11.95
C GLY A 71 -11.60 -20.29 -12.26
N ARG A 72 -12.71 -19.56 -12.06
CA ARG A 72 -12.83 -18.12 -12.40
C ARG A 72 -11.71 -17.25 -11.80
N PHE A 73 -11.30 -17.54 -10.56
CA PHE A 73 -10.22 -16.82 -9.88
C PHE A 73 -8.85 -17.13 -10.47
N GLN A 74 -8.57 -18.40 -10.79
CA GLN A 74 -7.33 -18.81 -11.46
C GLN A 74 -7.22 -18.12 -12.83
N ALA A 75 -8.29 -18.15 -13.63
CA ALA A 75 -8.32 -17.50 -14.95
C ALA A 75 -8.05 -15.99 -14.87
N ALA A 76 -8.62 -15.29 -13.89
CA ALA A 76 -8.36 -13.86 -13.70
C ALA A 76 -6.88 -13.57 -13.38
N VAL A 77 -6.26 -14.41 -12.53
CA VAL A 77 -4.85 -14.28 -12.19
C VAL A 77 -3.95 -14.62 -13.37
N GLU A 78 -4.29 -15.66 -14.14
CA GLU A 78 -3.55 -16.05 -15.36
C GLU A 78 -3.54 -14.91 -16.38
N ILE A 79 -4.69 -14.28 -16.65
CA ILE A 79 -4.78 -13.14 -17.57
C ILE A 79 -3.86 -11.99 -17.13
N LEU A 80 -3.83 -11.68 -15.82
CA LEU A 80 -2.94 -10.64 -15.29
C LEU A 80 -1.46 -11.01 -15.40
N VAL A 81 -1.11 -12.26 -15.09
CA VAL A 81 0.27 -12.76 -15.17
C VAL A 81 0.76 -12.78 -16.62
N GLU A 82 -0.05 -13.26 -17.55
CA GLU A 82 0.25 -13.28 -18.99
C GLU A 82 0.45 -11.87 -19.53
N MET A 83 -0.45 -10.94 -19.19
CA MET A 83 -0.32 -9.53 -19.57
C MET A 83 1.02 -8.93 -19.13
N VAL A 84 1.45 -9.20 -17.89
CA VAL A 84 2.74 -8.69 -17.39
C VAL A 84 3.92 -9.41 -18.05
N ALA A 85 3.82 -10.71 -18.29
CA ALA A 85 4.85 -11.48 -18.96
C ALA A 85 5.09 -11.01 -20.40
N ASP A 86 4.02 -10.67 -21.13
CA ASP A 86 4.09 -10.14 -22.49
C ASP A 86 4.70 -8.74 -22.53
N GLN A 87 4.34 -7.88 -21.58
CA GLN A 87 4.98 -6.56 -21.44
C GLN A 87 6.48 -6.69 -21.12
N ALA A 88 6.84 -7.56 -20.19
CA ALA A 88 8.24 -7.81 -19.86
C ALA A 88 9.03 -8.36 -21.05
N LYS A 89 8.40 -9.21 -21.87
CA LYS A 89 8.97 -9.75 -23.11
C LYS A 89 9.16 -8.68 -24.19
N GLY A 90 8.24 -7.72 -24.29
CA GLY A 90 8.36 -6.58 -25.21
C GLY A 90 9.51 -5.62 -24.87
N ILE A 91 9.87 -5.51 -23.58
CA ILE A 91 10.95 -4.63 -23.12
C ILE A 91 12.30 -5.38 -23.14
N VAL A 92 12.33 -6.58 -22.55
CA VAL A 92 13.56 -7.38 -22.41
C VAL A 92 13.66 -8.43 -23.50
N HIS A 93 14.53 -8.14 -24.47
CA HIS A 93 14.72 -8.95 -25.67
C HIS A 93 15.56 -10.22 -25.40
N SER A 94 16.49 -10.16 -24.44
CA SER A 94 17.30 -11.31 -24.02
C SER A 94 16.49 -12.34 -23.23
N ALA A 95 16.49 -13.60 -23.69
CA ALA A 95 15.80 -14.70 -23.01
C ALA A 95 16.42 -15.03 -21.65
N GLU A 96 17.74 -14.93 -21.50
CA GLU A 96 18.43 -15.15 -20.22
C GLU A 96 18.04 -14.07 -19.20
N SER A 97 18.07 -12.81 -19.60
CA SER A 97 17.68 -11.70 -18.70
C SER A 97 16.20 -11.79 -18.32
N ARG A 98 15.34 -12.27 -19.23
CA ARG A 98 13.89 -12.40 -18.97
C ARG A 98 13.57 -13.40 -17.86
N LYS A 99 14.36 -14.46 -17.68
CA LYS A 99 14.17 -15.43 -16.58
C LYS A 99 14.21 -14.76 -15.20
N PHE A 100 14.98 -13.69 -15.07
CA PHE A 100 15.07 -12.90 -13.84
C PHE A 100 14.12 -11.70 -13.83
N VAL A 101 14.01 -10.96 -14.94
CA VAL A 101 13.23 -9.72 -14.98
C VAL A 101 11.73 -9.97 -14.96
N ALA A 102 11.23 -11.05 -15.58
CA ALA A 102 9.78 -11.29 -15.62
C ALA A 102 9.16 -11.55 -14.21
N PRO A 103 9.75 -12.38 -13.32
CA PRO A 103 9.28 -12.52 -11.94
C PRO A 103 9.31 -11.21 -11.14
N VAL A 104 10.37 -10.41 -11.33
CA VAL A 104 10.51 -9.10 -10.66
C VAL A 104 9.44 -8.13 -11.17
N ALA A 105 9.23 -8.05 -12.48
CA ALA A 105 8.20 -7.22 -13.10
C ALA A 105 6.79 -7.59 -12.59
N LEU A 106 6.50 -8.89 -12.48
CA LEU A 106 5.24 -9.38 -11.91
C LEU A 106 5.05 -8.94 -10.45
N THR A 107 6.10 -9.09 -9.64
CA THR A 107 6.07 -8.71 -8.22
C THR A 107 5.85 -7.21 -8.06
N VAL A 108 6.61 -6.40 -8.78
CA VAL A 108 6.51 -4.93 -8.77
C VAL A 108 5.15 -4.47 -9.27
N PHE A 109 4.62 -5.09 -10.34
CA PHE A 109 3.30 -4.76 -10.88
C PHE A 109 2.20 -4.97 -9.83
N PHE A 110 2.11 -6.15 -9.21
CA PHE A 110 1.09 -6.42 -8.20
C PHE A 110 1.28 -5.55 -6.96
N TRP A 111 2.52 -5.30 -6.56
CA TRP A 111 2.80 -4.47 -5.39
C TRP A 111 2.37 -3.02 -5.60
N ILE A 112 2.72 -2.42 -6.74
CA ILE A 112 2.29 -1.06 -7.11
C ILE A 112 0.78 -1.01 -7.30
N PHE A 113 0.18 -2.02 -7.94
CA PHE A 113 -1.27 -2.11 -8.09
C PHE A 113 -1.99 -2.09 -6.73
N LEU A 114 -1.50 -2.85 -5.75
CA LEU A 114 -2.08 -2.87 -4.40
C LEU A 114 -1.86 -1.54 -3.66
N MET A 115 -0.68 -0.93 -3.76
CA MET A 115 -0.43 0.39 -3.17
C MET A 115 -1.37 1.45 -3.75
N ASN A 116 -1.52 1.51 -5.07
CA ASN A 116 -2.46 2.43 -5.72
C ASN A 116 -3.92 2.10 -5.41
N SER A 117 -4.25 0.83 -5.18
CA SER A 117 -5.61 0.44 -4.80
C SER A 117 -6.00 0.92 -3.39
N MET A 118 -5.04 1.28 -2.54
CA MET A 118 -5.33 1.90 -1.25
C MET A 118 -5.99 3.28 -1.40
N ASP A 119 -5.68 4.03 -2.45
CA ASP A 119 -6.26 5.35 -2.71
C ASP A 119 -7.77 5.30 -3.02
N PHE A 120 -8.29 4.11 -3.35
CA PHE A 120 -9.73 3.91 -3.52
C PHE A 120 -10.48 3.80 -2.19
N LEU A 121 -9.77 3.57 -1.08
CA LEU A 121 -10.36 3.54 0.24
C LEU A 121 -10.67 4.97 0.70
N PRO A 122 -11.79 5.19 1.42
CA PRO A 122 -12.03 6.49 2.05
C PRO A 122 -10.87 6.86 2.97
N VAL A 123 -10.37 8.09 2.87
CA VAL A 123 -9.17 8.55 3.60
C VAL A 123 -9.29 8.37 5.12
N ASP A 124 -10.50 8.52 5.66
CA ASP A 124 -10.78 8.34 7.09
C ASP A 124 -10.91 6.88 7.53
N LEU A 125 -11.04 5.92 6.61
CA LEU A 125 -11.41 4.55 6.97
C LEU A 125 -10.35 3.91 7.86
N LEU A 126 -9.08 4.01 7.46
CA LEU A 126 -7.97 3.43 8.21
C LEU A 126 -7.72 4.14 9.54
N PRO A 127 -7.70 5.49 9.62
CA PRO A 127 -7.66 6.20 10.90
C PRO A 127 -8.81 5.86 11.85
N LYS A 128 -10.04 5.74 11.34
CA LYS A 128 -11.21 5.37 12.17
C LYS A 128 -11.10 3.94 12.71
N ILE A 129 -10.65 3.00 11.89
CA ILE A 129 -10.38 1.63 12.35
C ILE A 129 -9.30 1.62 13.41
N TRP A 130 -8.25 2.42 13.24
CA TRP A 130 -7.18 2.54 14.23
C TRP A 130 -7.69 3.09 15.56
N ALA A 131 -8.47 4.17 15.55
CA ALA A 131 -9.11 4.73 16.76
C ALA A 131 -10.00 3.70 17.49
N LEU A 132 -10.76 2.90 16.74
CA LEU A 132 -11.58 1.82 17.31
C LEU A 132 -10.75 0.71 17.97
N ILE A 133 -9.58 0.38 17.40
CA ILE A 133 -8.70 -0.68 17.90
C ILE A 133 -7.86 -0.19 19.09
N SER A 134 -7.36 1.04 19.04
CA SER A 134 -6.54 1.65 20.09
C SER A 134 -7.36 2.07 21.31
N GLY A 135 -8.67 2.29 21.14
CA GLY A 135 -9.54 2.84 22.18
C GLY A 135 -9.29 4.33 22.43
N ASP A 136 -8.50 4.98 21.58
CA ASP A 136 -8.22 6.41 21.62
C ASP A 136 -9.02 7.10 20.52
N GLU A 137 -10.03 7.87 20.94
CA GLU A 137 -10.86 8.69 20.04
C GLU A 137 -10.07 9.75 19.29
N HIS A 138 -8.78 9.97 19.58
CA HIS A 138 -7.92 10.95 18.93
C HIS A 138 -6.75 10.34 18.16
N ALA A 139 -6.80 9.05 17.84
CA ALA A 139 -5.72 8.36 17.12
C ALA A 139 -5.67 8.68 15.60
N TYR A 140 -6.13 9.86 15.20
CA TYR A 140 -6.07 10.36 13.83
C TYR A 140 -5.01 11.45 13.71
#